data_AF-A0A7X7I8A9-F1
#
_entry.id   AF-A0A7X7I8A9-F1
#
_cell.length_a   1.000
_cell.length_b   1.000
_cell.length_c   1.000
_cell.angle_alpha   90.00
_cell.angle_beta   90.00
_cell.angle_gamma   90.00
#
_symmetry.space_group_name_H-M   'P 1'
#
loop_
_entity.id
_entity.type
_entity.pdbx_description
1 polymer ?
#
loop_
_entity_poly.entity_id
_entity_poly.type
_entity_poly.pdbx_seq_one_letter_code
_entity_poly.pdbx_strand_id
1 'polypeptide(L)'
;MWKNPIKNWKSSVFLSWFFILIASLQQVRGNEICDWVINECPENLSGKTISVPPSVLSISSRIKSCSIELTREKTVEVPPSIVFIIDNSNSMIRDPGNDRAGTRYEVTRDLLDSLSNKFPNAEVGLVVFKNVLYFDTNNLDLSKPLENVAAPEPQYASQAYMPLLTLNQQYTANGTVQSGLDYLK
;
A
#
# COMPACT_ATOMS: atom_id res chain seq x y z
N MET A 1 -37.22 -35.49 78.26
CA MET A 1 -36.37 -36.68 78.52
C MET A 1 -35.71 -37.02 77.20
N TRP A 2 -34.41 -36.93 76.93
CA TRP A 2 -33.18 -36.83 77.70
C TRP A 2 -32.20 -35.87 77.01
N LYS A 3 -31.20 -35.43 77.78
CA LYS A 3 -30.17 -34.42 77.50
C LYS A 3 -28.85 -35.06 76.99
N ASN A 4 -28.07 -34.24 76.27
CA ASN A 4 -26.58 -34.16 76.21
C ASN A 4 -25.78 -35.20 75.39
N PRO A 5 -24.50 -34.92 74.99
CA PRO A 5 -23.78 -33.64 74.89
C PRO A 5 -22.90 -33.43 73.62
N ILE A 6 -22.49 -32.17 73.51
CA ILE A 6 -21.41 -31.55 72.71
C ILE A 6 -20.07 -32.29 72.83
N LYS A 7 -19.32 -32.40 71.71
CA LYS A 7 -17.88 -32.66 71.73
C LYS A 7 -17.14 -31.69 70.79
N ASN A 8 -16.44 -30.73 71.39
CA ASN A 8 -15.49 -29.85 70.75
C ASN A 8 -14.23 -30.63 70.33
N TRP A 9 -13.70 -30.40 69.12
CA TRP A 9 -12.32 -30.75 68.77
C TRP A 9 -11.62 -29.49 68.24
N LYS A 10 -10.55 -29.09 68.91
CA LYS A 10 -9.67 -27.96 68.56
C LYS A 10 -8.52 -28.40 67.65
N SER A 11 -8.18 -27.52 66.70
CA SER A 11 -6.85 -27.20 66.15
C SER A 11 -5.96 -28.30 65.56
N SER A 12 -5.47 -28.10 64.33
CA SER A 12 -4.05 -27.76 64.13
C SER A 12 -3.74 -27.37 62.68
N VAL A 13 -3.00 -26.28 62.56
CA VAL A 13 -2.23 -25.78 61.41
C VAL A 13 -1.42 -26.90 60.73
N PHE A 14 -1.46 -27.00 59.39
CA PHE A 14 -0.43 -27.72 58.61
C PHE A 14 -0.28 -27.10 57.20
N LEU A 15 0.92 -26.52 56.95
CA LEU A 15 1.69 -26.35 55.69
C LEU A 15 0.94 -25.97 54.39
N SER A 16 1.10 -24.78 53.79
CA SER A 16 2.29 -24.19 53.13
C SER A 16 3.03 -25.12 52.16
N TRP A 17 3.25 -24.63 50.93
CA TRP A 17 4.04 -25.19 49.80
C TRP A 17 3.30 -26.04 48.76
N PHE A 18 2.65 -25.36 47.81
CA PHE A 18 2.72 -25.76 46.39
C PHE A 18 2.85 -24.49 45.54
N PHE A 19 4.08 -23.97 45.51
CA PHE A 19 4.51 -22.96 44.56
C PHE A 19 4.67 -23.63 43.17
N ILE A 20 4.14 -22.96 42.15
CA ILE A 20 4.61 -22.93 40.75
C ILE A 20 4.59 -24.26 39.99
N LEU A 21 3.66 -24.37 39.03
CA LEU A 21 4.00 -24.53 37.61
C LEU A 21 2.73 -24.35 36.77
N ILE A 22 2.90 -23.91 35.51
CA ILE A 22 1.87 -23.56 34.52
C ILE A 22 1.40 -22.09 34.60
N ALA A 23 2.37 -21.18 34.66
CA ALA A 23 2.24 -19.82 34.12
C ALA A 23 3.18 -19.70 32.91
N SER A 24 2.82 -20.32 31.77
CA SER A 24 3.44 -20.04 30.47
C SER A 24 2.77 -20.84 29.33
N LEU A 25 1.48 -20.62 29.10
CA LEU A 25 0.92 -20.74 27.75
C LEU A 25 0.96 -19.34 27.12
N GLN A 26 2.17 -18.81 26.96
CA GLN A 26 2.37 -17.70 26.04
C GLN A 26 2.26 -18.30 24.64
N GLN A 27 1.10 -18.15 24.03
CA GLN A 27 0.95 -18.30 22.59
C GLN A 27 1.96 -17.36 21.95
N VAL A 28 3.02 -17.92 21.38
CA VAL A 28 3.88 -17.24 20.42
C VAL A 28 2.97 -16.91 19.23
N ARG A 29 2.37 -15.72 19.22
CA ARG A 29 1.82 -15.16 18.00
C ARG A 29 3.03 -14.87 17.12
N GLY A 30 3.11 -15.54 15.97
CA GLY A 30 4.11 -15.21 14.97
C GLY A 30 4.03 -13.73 14.67
N ASN A 31 5.18 -13.06 14.56
CA ASN A 31 5.23 -11.68 14.08
C ASN A 31 4.63 -11.64 12.67
N GLU A 32 3.39 -11.17 12.56
CA GLU A 32 2.86 -10.67 11.30
C GLU A 32 3.74 -9.47 10.92
N ILE A 33 4.45 -9.58 9.80
CA ILE A 33 5.21 -8.45 9.26
C ILE A 33 4.18 -7.52 8.63
N CYS A 34 3.62 -6.59 9.43
CA CYS A 34 2.61 -5.65 8.94
C CYS A 34 3.19 -4.70 7.88
N ASP A 35 4.45 -4.31 8.04
CA ASP A 35 5.12 -3.35 7.18
C ASP A 35 6.33 -3.98 6.50
N TRP A 36 6.36 -3.93 5.17
CA TRP A 36 7.52 -4.31 4.38
C TRP A 36 8.47 -3.14 4.22
N VAL A 37 9.72 -3.35 4.63
CA VAL A 37 10.76 -2.32 4.60
C VAL A 37 11.67 -2.54 3.41
N ILE A 38 11.76 -1.53 2.55
CA ILE A 38 12.76 -1.48 1.48
C ILE A 38 14.11 -1.14 2.12
N ASN A 39 14.95 -2.16 2.27
CA ASN A 39 16.28 -2.01 2.89
C ASN A 39 17.37 -1.58 1.90
N GLU A 40 17.07 -1.61 0.60
CA GLU A 40 17.97 -1.19 -0.49
C GLU A 40 17.68 0.24 -0.93
N CYS A 41 18.66 0.86 -1.58
CA CYS A 41 18.52 2.18 -2.17
C CYS A 41 17.58 2.10 -3.40
N PRO A 42 16.66 3.05 -3.61
CA PRO A 42 15.74 3.05 -4.76
C PRO A 42 16.44 2.89 -6.10
N GLU A 43 17.63 3.46 -6.26
CA GLU A 43 18.42 3.38 -7.49
C GLU A 43 18.82 1.93 -7.84
N ASN A 44 18.97 1.08 -6.82
CA ASN A 44 19.34 -0.32 -6.97
C ASN A 44 18.14 -1.23 -7.31
N LEU A 45 16.92 -0.67 -7.30
CA LEU A 45 15.69 -1.39 -7.65
C LEU A 45 15.30 -1.21 -9.13
N SER A 46 16.01 -0.34 -9.87
CA SER A 46 15.75 -0.10 -11.28
C SER A 46 15.86 -1.41 -12.10
N GLY A 47 14.80 -1.74 -12.84
CA GLY A 47 14.71 -2.96 -13.66
C GLY A 47 14.56 -4.26 -12.87
N LYS A 48 14.42 -4.21 -11.53
CA LYS A 48 14.24 -5.40 -10.69
C LYS A 48 12.78 -5.59 -10.32
N THR A 49 12.35 -6.85 -10.29
CA THR A 49 11.05 -7.22 -9.70
C THR A 49 11.23 -7.40 -8.20
N ILE A 50 10.39 -6.72 -7.43
CA ILE A 50 10.34 -6.81 -5.98
C ILE A 50 9.25 -7.80 -5.61
N SER A 51 9.60 -8.83 -4.84
CA SER A 51 8.63 -9.78 -4.29
C SER A 51 8.20 -9.35 -2.89
N VAL A 52 6.94 -8.96 -2.75
CA VAL A 52 6.35 -8.58 -1.46
C VAL A 52 5.74 -9.83 -0.82
N PRO A 53 6.14 -10.21 0.41
CA PRO A 53 5.55 -11.34 1.10
C PRO A 53 4.02 -11.19 1.28
N PRO A 54 3.23 -12.27 1.17
CA PRO A 54 1.77 -12.21 1.22
C PRO A 54 1.21 -11.78 2.60
N SER A 55 2.03 -11.77 3.65
CA SER A 55 1.65 -11.35 5.00
C SER A 55 1.80 -9.84 5.25
N VAL A 56 2.26 -9.08 4.25
CA VAL A 56 2.52 -7.64 4.35
C VAL A 56 1.25 -6.85 4.11
N LEU A 57 0.93 -5.92 5.01
CA LEU A 57 -0.22 -5.04 4.91
C LEU A 57 0.11 -3.68 4.31
N SER A 58 1.34 -3.19 4.50
CA SER A 58 1.78 -1.90 3.98
C SER A 58 3.27 -1.89 3.63
N ILE A 59 3.70 -0.95 2.79
CA ILE A 59 5.12 -0.63 2.60
C ILE A 59 5.48 0.48 3.60
N SER A 60 6.63 0.34 4.26
CA SER A 60 7.15 1.33 5.20
C SER A 60 7.16 2.73 4.58
N SER A 61 6.59 3.70 5.30
CA SER A 61 6.66 5.13 4.96
C SER A 61 8.07 5.72 4.99
N ARG A 62 9.03 4.97 5.56
CA ARG A 62 10.44 5.34 5.62
C ARG A 62 11.21 4.55 4.58
N ILE A 63 11.62 5.22 3.52
CA ILE A 63 12.48 4.68 2.46
C ILE A 63 13.89 5.24 2.65
N LYS A 64 14.89 4.36 2.64
CA LYS A 64 16.29 4.74 2.81
C LYS A 64 16.82 5.34 1.49
N SER A 65 17.21 6.61 1.51
CA SER A 65 17.98 7.23 0.42
C SER A 65 19.48 7.02 0.66
N CYS A 66 20.22 6.63 -0.38
CA CYS A 66 21.65 6.33 -0.29
C CYS A 66 22.56 7.41 -0.88
N SER A 67 21.99 8.46 -1.47
CA SER A 67 22.77 9.60 -1.95
C SER A 67 22.83 10.68 -0.89
N ILE A 68 23.94 10.73 -0.15
CA ILE A 68 24.22 11.78 0.84
C ILE A 68 24.60 13.10 0.13
N GLU A 69 25.08 13.04 -1.12
CA GLU A 69 25.46 14.22 -1.92
C GLU A 69 24.27 15.04 -2.45
N LEU A 70 23.06 14.48 -2.46
CA LEU A 70 21.84 15.21 -2.83
C LEU A 70 21.17 15.92 -1.65
N THR A 71 21.76 15.87 -0.44
CA THR A 71 21.35 16.71 0.70
C THR A 71 21.93 18.12 0.62
N ARG A 72 22.06 18.68 -0.59
CA ARG A 72 22.05 20.13 -0.75
C ARG A 72 20.62 20.49 -1.12
N GLU A 73 19.93 21.16 -0.19
CA GLU A 73 18.82 22.06 -0.48
C GLU A 73 19.29 23.13 -1.47
N LYS A 74 19.40 22.74 -2.74
CA LYS A 74 19.44 23.68 -3.83
C LYS A 74 18.03 23.64 -4.36
N THR A 75 17.28 24.69 -4.03
CA THR A 75 15.93 25.02 -4.51
C THR A 75 15.96 25.29 -6.02
N VAL A 76 16.46 24.34 -6.80
CA VAL A 76 16.12 24.27 -8.21
C VAL A 76 14.80 23.53 -8.17
N GLU A 77 13.71 24.28 -8.36
CA GLU A 77 12.38 23.73 -8.56
C GLU A 77 12.36 22.94 -9.87
N VAL A 78 12.97 21.76 -9.85
CA VAL A 78 12.95 20.80 -10.96
C VAL A 78 11.57 20.16 -10.97
N PRO A 79 10.87 20.15 -12.12
CA PRO A 79 9.59 19.46 -12.23
C PRO A 79 9.74 17.99 -11.81
N PRO A 80 8.90 17.48 -10.90
CA PRO A 80 8.98 16.10 -10.45
C PRO A 80 8.37 15.15 -11.49
N SER A 81 8.84 13.90 -11.49
CA SER A 81 8.19 12.76 -12.15
C SER A 81 7.55 11.87 -11.08
N ILE A 82 6.24 11.69 -11.12
CA ILE A 82 5.45 11.02 -10.08
C ILE A 82 4.62 9.90 -10.71
N VAL A 83 4.54 8.74 -10.06
CA VAL A 83 3.61 7.68 -10.44
C VAL A 83 2.66 7.41 -9.29
N PHE A 84 1.36 7.61 -9.53
CA PHE A 84 0.33 7.21 -8.59
C PHE A 84 -0.02 5.74 -8.80
N ILE A 85 0.14 4.92 -7.75
CA ILE A 85 -0.25 3.52 -7.77
C ILE A 85 -1.47 3.37 -6.85
N ILE A 86 -2.62 3.08 -7.43
CA ILE A 86 -3.91 3.02 -6.75
C ILE A 86 -4.38 1.58 -6.67
N ASP A 87 -4.47 1.07 -5.44
CA ASP A 87 -5.11 -0.22 -5.16
C ASP A 87 -6.64 -0.10 -5.31
N ASN A 88 -7.20 -0.95 -6.16
CA ASN A 88 -8.63 -1.12 -6.41
C ASN A 88 -9.11 -2.53 -6.00
N SER A 89 -8.40 -3.16 -5.06
CA SER A 89 -8.73 -4.45 -4.46
C SER A 89 -10.08 -4.46 -3.75
N ASN A 90 -10.59 -5.68 -3.50
CA ASN A 90 -11.84 -5.87 -2.76
C ASN A 90 -11.79 -5.27 -1.35
N SER A 91 -10.63 -5.27 -0.68
CA SER A 91 -10.45 -4.62 0.63
C SER A 91 -10.63 -3.10 0.58
N MET A 92 -10.46 -2.49 -0.60
CA MET A 92 -10.73 -1.07 -0.80
C MET A 92 -12.21 -0.82 -1.11
N ILE A 93 -12.81 -1.60 -2.02
CA ILE A 93 -14.11 -1.24 -2.63
C ILE A 93 -15.35 -1.97 -2.09
N ARG A 94 -15.19 -3.14 -1.46
CA ARG A 94 -16.35 -3.94 -1.00
C ARG A 94 -16.90 -3.45 0.35
N ASP A 95 -17.99 -4.06 0.82
CA ASP A 95 -18.49 -3.88 2.17
C ASP A 95 -18.06 -5.07 3.06
N PRO A 96 -17.40 -4.85 4.22
CA PRO A 96 -16.78 -3.59 4.65
C PRO A 96 -15.46 -3.37 3.92
N GLY A 97 -15.20 -2.14 3.48
CA GLY A 97 -14.00 -1.78 2.71
C GLY A 97 -13.51 -0.39 3.08
N ASN A 98 -12.21 -0.19 2.90
CA ASN A 98 -11.49 0.96 3.46
C ASN A 98 -11.79 2.28 2.73
N ASP A 99 -12.20 2.23 1.46
CA ASP A 99 -12.50 3.41 0.65
C ASP A 99 -13.56 3.09 -0.41
N ARG A 100 -14.77 2.77 0.07
CA ARG A 100 -15.91 2.41 -0.78
C ARG A 100 -16.34 3.55 -1.70
N ALA A 101 -16.18 4.79 -1.25
CA ALA A 101 -16.57 5.99 -1.99
C ALA A 101 -15.57 6.35 -3.11
N GLY A 102 -14.35 5.80 -3.08
CA GLY A 102 -13.33 6.12 -4.09
C GLY A 102 -12.58 7.41 -3.82
N THR A 103 -12.49 7.85 -2.56
CA THR A 103 -11.77 9.04 -2.11
C THR A 103 -10.33 9.06 -2.60
N ARG A 104 -9.68 7.89 -2.77
CA ARG A 104 -8.33 7.77 -3.35
C ARG A 104 -8.20 8.38 -4.75
N TYR A 105 -9.26 8.35 -5.56
CA TYR A 105 -9.28 8.97 -6.89
C TYR A 105 -9.43 10.49 -6.78
N GLU A 106 -10.26 10.97 -5.86
CA GLU A 106 -10.43 12.40 -5.59
C GLU A 106 -9.13 13.01 -5.08
N VAL A 107 -8.48 12.38 -4.10
CA VAL A 107 -7.18 12.81 -3.58
C VAL A 107 -6.14 12.88 -4.70
N THR A 108 -6.10 11.86 -5.58
CA THR A 108 -5.15 11.85 -6.71
C THR A 108 -5.43 13.01 -7.67
N ARG A 109 -6.70 13.24 -8.02
CA ARG A 109 -7.12 14.36 -8.88
C ARG A 109 -6.76 15.72 -8.28
N ASP A 110 -7.03 15.91 -7.00
CA ASP A 110 -6.79 17.19 -6.32
C ASP A 110 -5.26 17.44 -6.13
N LEU A 111 -4.47 16.36 -5.99
CA LEU A 111 -3.01 16.43 -6.03
C LEU A 111 -2.50 16.78 -7.43
N LEU A 112 -3.10 16.27 -8.51
CA LEU A 112 -2.77 16.68 -9.88
C LEU A 112 -3.01 18.18 -10.09
N ASP A 113 -4.09 18.72 -9.54
CA ASP A 113 -4.35 20.17 -9.56
C ASP A 113 -3.28 20.96 -8.79
N SER A 114 -2.91 20.50 -7.61
CA SER A 114 -1.85 21.12 -6.82
C SER A 114 -0.49 21.06 -7.53
N LEU A 115 -0.19 19.92 -8.17
CA LEU A 115 1.04 19.70 -8.93
C LEU A 115 1.10 20.56 -10.18
N SER A 116 0.05 20.60 -11.00
CA SER A 116 0.04 21.39 -12.24
C SER A 116 0.16 22.89 -11.96
N ASN A 117 -0.44 23.38 -10.88
CA ASN A 117 -0.31 24.78 -10.45
C ASN A 117 1.13 25.15 -10.04
N LYS A 118 1.87 24.22 -9.42
CA LYS A 118 3.24 24.48 -8.95
C LYS A 118 4.31 24.12 -9.97
N PHE A 119 4.12 23.02 -10.69
CA PHE A 119 5.04 22.41 -11.63
C PHE A 119 4.27 21.99 -12.91
N PRO A 120 3.95 22.94 -13.80
CA PRO A 120 3.17 22.63 -15.01
C PRO A 120 3.88 21.64 -15.95
N ASN A 121 5.21 21.57 -15.89
CA ASN A 121 6.03 20.62 -16.64
C ASN A 121 6.30 19.31 -15.87
N ALA A 122 5.61 19.06 -14.75
CA ALA A 122 5.75 17.81 -14.03
C ALA A 122 5.27 16.65 -14.91
N GLU A 123 5.86 15.48 -14.71
CA GLU A 123 5.46 14.26 -15.39
C GLU A 123 4.67 13.40 -14.41
N VAL A 124 3.49 12.93 -14.81
CA VAL A 124 2.68 12.07 -13.95
C VAL A 124 2.21 10.83 -14.70
N GLY A 125 2.40 9.68 -14.06
CA GLY A 125 1.91 8.38 -14.49
C GLY A 125 0.86 7.86 -13.51
N LEU A 126 0.04 6.93 -13.98
CA LEU A 126 -1.07 6.39 -13.21
C LEU A 126 -1.17 4.88 -13.42
N VAL A 127 -1.16 4.15 -12.32
CA VAL A 127 -1.34 2.70 -12.27
C VAL A 127 -2.53 2.43 -11.35
N VAL A 128 -3.62 1.92 -11.91
CA VAL A 128 -4.75 1.44 -11.10
C VAL A 128 -4.77 -0.07 -11.23
N PHE A 129 -4.81 -0.80 -10.12
CA PHE A 129 -4.71 -2.26 -10.16
C PHE A 129 -5.70 -2.95 -9.23
N LYS A 130 -6.04 -4.20 -9.56
CA LYS A 130 -6.72 -5.13 -8.66
C LYS A 130 -5.96 -6.46 -8.67
N ASN A 131 -6.44 -7.41 -9.45
CA ASN A 131 -5.73 -8.66 -9.76
C ASN A 131 -4.91 -8.53 -11.06
N VAL A 132 -5.23 -7.49 -11.85
CA VAL A 132 -4.63 -7.08 -13.11
C VAL A 132 -4.63 -5.55 -13.15
N LEU A 133 -3.96 -4.96 -14.12
CA LEU A 133 -4.05 -3.53 -14.38
C LEU A 133 -5.46 -3.15 -14.88
N TYR A 134 -5.95 -2.00 -14.45
CA TYR A 134 -7.31 -1.54 -14.70
C TYR A 134 -7.50 -0.95 -16.10
N PHE A 135 -6.49 -0.26 -16.63
CA PHE A 135 -6.58 0.31 -17.98
C PHE A 135 -6.42 -0.76 -19.05
N ASP A 136 -6.85 -0.43 -20.26
CA ASP A 136 -6.83 -1.32 -21.40
C ASP A 136 -6.34 -0.56 -22.65
N THR A 137 -5.36 -1.12 -23.36
CA THR A 137 -4.78 -0.52 -24.57
C THR A 137 -5.78 -0.35 -25.71
N ASN A 138 -6.89 -1.09 -25.71
CA ASN A 138 -7.95 -0.98 -26.71
C ASN A 138 -8.85 0.25 -26.49
N ASN A 139 -8.87 0.78 -25.26
CA ASN A 139 -9.79 1.86 -24.87
C ASN A 139 -9.07 3.18 -24.56
N LEU A 140 -7.78 3.13 -24.24
CA LEU A 140 -6.99 4.28 -23.81
C LEU A 140 -5.72 4.43 -24.66
N ASP A 141 -5.75 5.33 -25.62
CA ASP A 141 -4.68 5.56 -26.62
C ASP A 141 -3.28 5.75 -26.04
N LEU A 142 -3.17 6.46 -24.92
CA LEU A 142 -1.87 6.76 -24.32
C LEU A 142 -1.40 5.68 -23.35
N SER A 143 -2.23 4.69 -23.04
CA SER A 143 -1.87 3.62 -22.12
C SER A 143 -0.85 2.66 -22.73
N LYS A 144 -0.03 2.03 -21.87
CA LYS A 144 1.02 1.10 -22.28
C LYS A 144 0.82 -0.25 -21.60
N PRO A 145 1.03 -1.36 -22.31
CA PRO A 145 0.99 -2.69 -21.70
C PRO A 145 2.18 -2.85 -20.74
N LEU A 146 2.04 -3.77 -19.79
CA LEU A 146 3.17 -4.19 -18.96
C LEU A 146 4.02 -5.18 -19.76
N GLU A 147 5.16 -4.72 -20.25
CA GLU A 147 6.05 -5.58 -21.05
C GLU A 147 6.61 -6.74 -20.22
N ASN A 148 6.75 -7.90 -20.86
CA ASN A 148 7.33 -9.11 -20.27
C ASN A 148 6.55 -9.70 -19.07
N VAL A 149 5.29 -9.31 -18.88
CA VAL A 149 4.42 -9.91 -17.88
C VAL A 149 3.25 -10.57 -18.58
N ALA A 150 3.16 -11.90 -18.45
CA ALA A 150 2.04 -12.65 -18.99
C ALA A 150 0.75 -12.28 -18.24
N ALA A 151 -0.32 -11.97 -18.99
CA ALA A 151 -1.63 -11.81 -18.41
C ALA A 151 -2.08 -13.13 -17.75
N PRO A 152 -2.75 -13.08 -16.58
CA PRO A 152 -3.17 -14.29 -15.89
C PRO A 152 -4.24 -15.07 -16.69
N GLU A 153 -5.02 -14.38 -17.52
CA GLU A 153 -6.03 -14.96 -18.40
C GLU A 153 -6.09 -14.19 -19.74
N PRO A 154 -6.48 -14.83 -20.86
CA PRO A 154 -6.45 -14.22 -22.19
C PRO A 154 -7.25 -12.92 -22.32
N GLN A 155 -8.36 -12.78 -21.58
CA GLN A 155 -9.18 -11.56 -21.62
C GLN A 155 -8.50 -10.34 -20.98
N TYR A 156 -7.37 -10.52 -20.29
CA TYR A 156 -6.58 -9.44 -19.71
C TYR A 156 -5.28 -9.15 -20.49
N ALA A 157 -5.17 -9.65 -21.73
CA ALA A 157 -3.98 -9.47 -22.57
C ALA A 157 -3.68 -8.00 -22.90
N SER A 158 -4.71 -7.16 -22.92
CA SER A 158 -4.62 -5.72 -23.20
C SER A 158 -4.50 -4.85 -21.96
N GLN A 159 -4.34 -5.44 -20.76
CA GLN A 159 -4.19 -4.68 -19.53
C GLN A 159 -3.01 -3.70 -19.62
N ALA A 160 -3.21 -2.49 -19.11
CA ALA A 160 -2.30 -1.38 -19.34
C ALA A 160 -2.19 -0.46 -18.12
N TYR A 161 -1.14 0.36 -18.12
CA TYR A 161 -0.97 1.49 -17.21
C TYR A 161 -0.86 2.80 -18.00
N MET A 162 -1.00 3.93 -17.32
CA MET A 162 -0.70 5.22 -17.91
C MET A 162 0.78 5.55 -17.71
N PRO A 163 1.58 5.69 -18.78
CA PRO A 163 2.95 6.13 -18.65
C PRO A 163 3.02 7.57 -18.14
N LEU A 164 4.23 8.05 -17.87
CA LEU A 164 4.46 9.44 -17.52
C LEU A 164 3.99 10.36 -18.65
N LEU A 165 3.06 11.26 -18.33
CA LEU A 165 2.61 12.35 -19.19
C LEU A 165 3.01 13.69 -18.56
N THR A 166 3.56 14.59 -19.36
CA THR A 166 3.85 15.95 -18.93
C THR A 166 2.53 16.72 -18.79
N LEU A 167 2.25 17.31 -17.62
CA LEU A 167 0.93 17.84 -17.28
C LEU A 167 0.44 18.93 -18.26
N ASN A 168 1.30 19.85 -18.70
CA ASN A 168 0.94 20.90 -19.65
C ASN A 168 1.17 20.54 -21.13
N GLN A 169 1.71 19.36 -21.43
CA GLN A 169 1.90 18.91 -22.80
C GLN A 169 0.57 18.48 -23.41
N GLN A 170 0.38 18.78 -24.69
CA GLN A 170 -0.81 18.39 -25.44
C GLN A 170 -0.61 17.00 -26.06
N TYR A 171 -1.62 16.16 -25.92
CA TYR A 171 -1.67 14.82 -26.50
C TYR A 171 -2.92 14.68 -27.35
N THR A 172 -2.77 13.98 -28.48
CA THR A 172 -3.91 13.59 -29.32
C THR A 172 -4.32 12.18 -28.93
N ALA A 173 -5.54 12.03 -28.43
CA ALA A 173 -6.14 10.75 -28.07
C ALA A 173 -7.63 10.76 -28.42
N ASN A 174 -8.13 9.68 -29.02
CA ASN A 174 -9.50 9.50 -29.51
C ASN A 174 -9.94 10.67 -30.41
N GLY A 175 -9.02 11.17 -31.25
CA GLY A 175 -9.26 12.30 -32.15
C GLY A 175 -9.41 13.67 -31.45
N THR A 176 -9.21 13.74 -30.13
CA THR A 176 -9.29 14.96 -29.33
C THR A 176 -7.90 15.35 -28.84
N VAL A 177 -7.61 16.66 -28.87
CA VAL A 177 -6.38 17.22 -28.29
C VAL A 177 -6.69 17.68 -26.88
N GLN A 178 -5.96 17.15 -25.90
CA GLN A 178 -6.11 17.50 -24.48
C GLN A 178 -4.76 17.52 -23.77
N SER A 179 -4.67 18.27 -22.68
CA SER A 179 -3.44 18.33 -21.89
C SER A 179 -3.18 17.01 -21.16
N GLY A 180 -1.93 16.74 -20.75
CA GLY A 180 -1.61 15.60 -19.90
C GLY A 180 -2.40 15.61 -18.59
N LEU A 181 -2.62 16.80 -18.01
CA LEU A 181 -3.48 16.98 -16.84
C LEU A 181 -4.92 16.54 -17.13
N ASP A 182 -5.52 17.03 -18.21
CA ASP A 182 -6.92 16.72 -18.55
C ASP A 182 -7.08 15.23 -18.88
N TYR A 183 -6.10 14.63 -19.55
CA TYR A 183 -6.12 13.20 -19.88
C TYR A 183 -6.06 12.30 -18.64
N LEU A 184 -5.39 12.74 -17.57
CA LEU A 184 -5.21 11.98 -16.32
C LEU A 184 -6.40 12.08 -15.36
N LYS A 185 -7.36 12.98 -15.62
CA LYS A 185 -8.54 13.20 -14.78
C LYS A 185 -9.77 12.42 -15.25
#